data_AF-A0A931CI38-F1
#
_entry.id   AF-A0A931CI38-F1
#
_cell.length_a   1.000
_cell.length_b   1.000
_cell.length_c   1.000
_cell.angle_alpha   90.00
_cell.angle_beta   90.00
_cell.angle_gamma   90.00
#
_symmetry.space_group_name_H-M   'P 1'
#
loop_
_entity.id
_entity.type
_entity.pdbx_description
1 polymer ?
#
loop_
_entity_poly.entity_id
_entity_poly.type
_entity_poly.pdbx_seq_one_letter_code
_entity_poly.pdbx_strand_id
1 'polypeptide(L)'
;MTIIPLSFSSTGSFDSPHDYGTMMVQGGEGGTVFVQAGGSYITAYIECFPENSFLRGEGATLAEADAACWAKLQSFTSCEHQWEVRGYRNGGGICKHCGQFGSKVFTPEQLGLACTVCGAPTFHILFDDQRKPDVEQKSRCEAHDPKWPYFIGHLKAMRNRRNDETAGAMYTRLSKVANYGAVEDPGALAWAYANLDMSDAPRDETP
;
A
#
# COMPACT_ATOMS: atom_id res chain seq x y z
N MET A 1 14.65 18.13 17.55
CA MET A 1 13.46 17.88 18.39
C MET A 1 12.25 17.93 17.49
N THR A 2 11.50 16.84 17.43
CA THR A 2 10.34 16.68 16.54
C THR A 2 9.12 16.31 17.38
N ILE A 3 8.00 16.99 17.18
CA ILE A 3 6.72 16.61 17.81
C ILE A 3 6.06 15.56 16.91
N ILE A 4 5.97 14.32 17.39
CA ILE A 4 5.42 13.20 16.63
C ILE A 4 3.94 13.02 16.99
N PRO A 5 3.00 13.17 16.04
CA PRO A 5 1.59 12.89 16.29
C PRO A 5 1.37 11.39 16.53
N LEU A 6 0.56 11.07 17.53
CA LEU A 6 0.14 9.70 17.80
C LEU A 6 -1.11 9.36 16.99
N SER A 7 -1.19 8.12 16.51
CA SER A 7 -2.20 7.67 15.56
C SER A 7 -2.96 6.43 16.05
N PHE A 8 -4.09 6.12 15.40
CA PHE A 8 -5.00 5.02 15.70
C PHE A 8 -5.61 5.05 17.11
N SER A 9 -5.00 4.33 18.06
CA SER A 9 -5.52 4.07 19.41
C SER A 9 -4.97 5.02 20.47
N SER A 10 -3.96 5.83 20.12
CA SER A 10 -3.33 6.78 21.04
C SER A 10 -3.72 8.21 20.64
N THR A 11 -4.00 9.06 21.64
CA THR A 11 -4.26 10.49 21.46
C THR A 11 -3.08 11.31 21.95
N GLY A 12 -2.72 12.37 21.23
CA GLY A 12 -1.68 13.31 21.66
C GLY A 12 -0.43 13.27 20.77
N SER A 13 0.70 13.62 21.36
CA SER A 13 1.99 13.67 20.68
C SER A 13 3.11 13.17 21.58
N PHE A 14 4.22 12.77 20.96
CA PHE A 14 5.47 12.44 21.61
C PHE A 14 6.55 13.45 21.23
N ASP A 15 7.20 14.05 22.22
CA ASP A 15 8.31 14.99 22.00
C ASP A 15 9.61 14.19 21.79
N SER A 16 9.95 13.93 20.53
CA SER A 16 11.17 13.21 20.18
C SER A 16 12.40 14.10 20.35
N PRO A 17 13.47 13.63 21.00
CA PRO A 17 14.75 14.35 21.07
C PRO A 17 15.44 14.41 19.70
N HIS A 18 15.09 13.52 18.77
CA HIS A 18 15.68 13.45 17.45
C HIS A 18 15.09 14.50 16.49
N ASP A 19 15.77 14.72 15.36
CA ASP A 19 15.36 15.69 14.35
C ASP A 19 15.07 14.99 13.03
N TYR A 20 13.81 14.63 12.83
CA TYR A 20 13.34 14.03 11.58
C TYR A 20 13.19 15.04 10.43
N GLY A 21 13.58 16.31 10.63
CA GLY A 21 13.45 17.36 9.63
C GLY A 21 12.01 17.55 9.18
N THR A 22 11.79 17.55 7.86
CA THR A 22 10.46 17.71 7.24
C THR A 22 9.79 16.38 6.89
N MET A 23 10.37 15.24 7.30
CA MET A 23 9.77 13.94 7.01
C MET A 23 8.43 13.79 7.72
N MET A 24 7.50 13.08 7.08
CA MET A 24 6.33 12.59 7.79
C MET A 24 6.80 11.59 8.85
N VAL A 25 6.31 11.76 10.07
CA VAL A 25 6.56 10.86 11.20
C VAL A 25 5.26 10.65 11.94
N GLN A 26 5.00 9.42 12.36
CA GLN A 26 3.86 9.08 13.21
C GLN A 26 4.26 8.03 14.24
N GLY A 27 3.46 7.88 15.29
CA GLY A 27 3.69 6.86 16.31
C GLY A 27 2.43 6.37 16.98
N GLY A 28 2.60 5.45 17.91
CA GLY A 28 1.53 4.95 18.78
C GLY A 28 2.04 3.95 19.80
N GLU A 29 1.27 3.74 20.87
CA GLU A 29 1.67 2.86 21.97
C GLU A 29 1.26 1.39 21.76
N GLY A 30 0.43 1.12 20.74
CA GLY A 30 -0.18 -0.19 20.53
C GLY A 30 -0.30 -0.59 19.06
N GLY A 31 0.81 -0.64 18.34
CA GLY A 31 0.88 -1.15 16.98
C GLY A 31 0.87 -2.67 16.94
N THR A 32 0.09 -3.26 16.03
CA THR A 32 0.09 -4.72 15.80
C THR A 32 1.19 -5.12 14.82
N VAL A 33 1.97 -6.13 15.21
CA VAL A 33 2.98 -6.77 14.36
C VAL A 33 2.60 -8.22 14.13
N PHE A 34 2.59 -8.65 12.87
CA PHE A 34 2.35 -10.03 12.48
C PHE A 34 3.68 -10.76 12.29
N VAL A 35 3.79 -11.94 12.90
CA VAL A 35 5.01 -12.76 12.81
C VAL A 35 4.86 -13.76 11.68
N GLN A 36 5.90 -13.92 10.86
CA GLN A 36 5.88 -14.82 9.69
C GLN A 36 5.55 -16.27 10.04
N ALA A 37 5.96 -16.74 11.23
CA ALA A 37 5.65 -18.08 11.73
C ALA A 37 4.23 -18.24 12.31
N GLY A 38 3.41 -17.18 12.25
CA GLY A 38 2.08 -17.11 12.84
C GLY A 38 2.06 -16.34 14.17
N GLY A 39 0.88 -15.79 14.49
CA GLY A 39 0.66 -14.96 15.67
C GLY A 39 0.90 -13.46 15.45
N SER A 40 0.66 -12.70 16.51
CA SER A 40 0.88 -11.25 16.53
C SER A 40 1.24 -10.77 17.92
N TYR A 41 1.97 -9.66 18.02
CA TYR A 41 2.19 -8.95 19.28
C TYR A 41 1.85 -7.47 19.13
N ILE A 42 1.72 -6.80 20.27
CA ILE A 42 1.48 -5.36 20.38
C ILE A 42 2.74 -4.70 20.91
N THR A 43 3.13 -3.58 20.30
CA THR A 43 4.33 -2.82 20.69
C THR A 43 4.11 -1.32 20.48
N ALA A 44 4.84 -0.49 21.21
CA ALA A 44 4.97 0.90 20.83
C ALA A 44 5.78 0.98 19.53
N TYR A 45 5.44 1.95 18.69
CA TYR A 45 6.09 2.14 17.38
C TYR A 45 6.25 3.62 17.04
N ILE A 46 7.30 3.91 16.28
CA ILE A 46 7.51 5.17 15.58
C ILE A 46 7.82 4.83 14.12
N GLU A 47 7.19 5.52 13.19
CA GLU A 47 7.35 5.35 11.76
C GLU A 47 7.79 6.65 11.12
N CYS A 48 8.81 6.58 10.26
CA CYS A 48 9.20 7.69 9.40
C CYS A 48 9.23 7.25 7.93
N PHE A 49 9.03 8.22 7.04
CA PHE A 49 8.81 8.01 5.62
C PHE A 49 9.86 8.79 4.80
N PRO A 50 11.13 8.33 4.78
CA PRO A 50 12.11 8.86 3.86
C PRO A 50 11.74 8.52 2.41
N GLU A 51 12.39 9.18 1.45
CA GLU A 51 12.10 8.98 0.04
C GLU A 51 12.12 7.49 -0.33
N ASN A 52 11.05 7.03 -0.97
CA ASN A 52 10.92 5.67 -1.46
C ASN A 52 11.13 4.60 -0.38
N SER A 53 10.80 4.86 0.88
CA SER A 53 10.95 3.86 1.94
C SER A 53 9.95 4.06 3.09
N PHE A 54 9.91 3.07 3.97
CA PHE A 54 9.12 3.03 5.18
C PHE A 54 9.98 2.41 6.27
N LEU A 55 10.25 3.17 7.33
CA LEU A 55 11.06 2.70 8.45
C LEU A 55 10.20 2.72 9.71
N ARG A 56 10.10 1.57 10.38
CA ARG A 56 9.42 1.43 11.68
C ARG A 56 10.43 1.06 12.75
N GLY A 57 10.52 1.85 13.81
CA GLY A 57 11.10 1.44 15.08
C GLY A 57 10.03 0.87 15.99
N GLU A 58 10.41 -0.13 16.79
CA GLU A 58 9.54 -0.81 17.74
C GLU A 58 10.23 -0.84 19.10
N GLY A 59 9.44 -0.78 20.18
CA GLY A 59 9.94 -0.83 21.55
C GLY A 59 8.81 -1.02 22.56
N ALA A 60 9.17 -1.29 23.82
CA ALA A 60 8.19 -1.35 24.91
C ALA A 60 7.64 0.04 25.26
N THR A 61 8.38 1.10 24.92
CA THR A 61 7.98 2.50 25.10
C THR A 61 8.15 3.30 23.82
N LEU A 62 7.49 4.47 23.75
CA LEU A 62 7.65 5.41 22.63
C LEU A 62 9.11 5.88 22.49
N ALA A 63 9.83 6.09 23.59
CA ALA A 63 11.23 6.49 23.56
C ALA A 63 12.15 5.40 22.98
N GLU A 64 11.90 4.13 23.31
CA GLU A 64 12.63 3.01 22.70
C GLU A 64 12.31 2.86 21.22
N ALA A 65 11.03 2.98 20.85
CA ALA A 65 10.59 2.92 19.46
C ALA A 65 11.16 4.07 18.62
N ASP A 66 11.21 5.28 19.19
CA ASP A 66 11.83 6.48 18.60
C ASP A 66 13.33 6.27 18.36
N ALA A 67 14.08 5.85 19.38
CA ALA A 67 15.50 5.55 19.25
C ALA A 67 15.77 4.47 18.19
N ALA A 68 14.95 3.41 18.16
CA ALA A 68 15.06 2.36 17.15
C ALA A 68 14.75 2.85 15.73
N CYS A 69 13.73 3.70 15.57
CA CYS A 69 13.36 4.28 14.29
C CYS A 69 14.45 5.24 13.80
N TRP A 70 14.96 6.09 14.69
CA TRP A 70 16.05 7.01 14.40
C TRP A 70 17.31 6.26 13.97
N ALA A 71 17.70 5.20 14.67
CA ALA A 71 18.85 4.38 14.28
C ALA A 71 18.69 3.79 12.87
N LYS A 72 17.50 3.31 12.51
CA LYS A 72 17.19 2.84 11.16
C LYS A 72 17.31 3.96 10.13
N LEU A 73 16.81 5.16 10.44
CA LEU A 73 16.91 6.32 9.56
C LEU A 73 18.37 6.75 9.33
N GLN A 74 19.20 6.78 10.38
CA GLN A 74 20.62 7.08 10.25
C GLN A 74 21.34 6.03 9.39
N SER A 75 21.03 4.74 9.60
CA SER A 75 21.56 3.65 8.77
C SER A 75 21.09 3.76 7.32
N PHE A 76 19.84 4.15 7.08
CA PHE A 76 19.29 4.32 5.74
C PHE A 76 19.96 5.49 5.01
N THR A 77 19.96 6.67 5.62
CA THR A 77 20.46 7.91 4.99
C THR A 77 21.98 7.93 4.75
N SER A 78 22.74 7.15 5.51
CA SER A 78 24.19 6.99 5.30
C SER A 78 24.55 5.86 4.32
N CYS A 79 23.57 5.08 3.86
CA CYS A 79 23.82 3.92 3.00
C CYS A 79 23.88 4.32 1.53
N GLU A 80 24.93 3.89 0.83
CA GLU A 80 24.93 3.85 -0.63
C GLU A 80 24.12 2.62 -1.07
N HIS A 81 22.82 2.83 -1.32
CA HIS A 81 21.90 1.72 -1.48
C HIS A 81 22.18 0.85 -2.71
N GLN A 82 22.30 -0.46 -2.48
CA GLN A 82 22.30 -1.48 -3.51
C GLN A 82 21.09 -2.40 -3.34
N TRP A 83 20.09 -2.25 -4.19
CA TRP A 83 18.81 -2.94 -4.07
C TRP A 83 18.84 -4.36 -4.64
N GLU A 84 18.05 -5.25 -4.04
CA GLU A 84 17.70 -6.57 -4.58
C GLU A 84 16.21 -6.86 -4.43
N VAL A 85 15.66 -7.56 -5.43
CA VAL A 85 14.21 -7.74 -5.59
C VAL A 85 13.61 -8.68 -4.53
N ARG A 86 14.33 -9.72 -4.09
CA ARG A 86 13.86 -10.73 -3.11
C ARG A 86 12.40 -11.22 -3.32
N GLY A 87 11.98 -11.34 -4.58
CA GLY A 87 10.64 -11.82 -4.95
C GLY A 87 9.53 -10.76 -5.00
N TYR A 88 9.81 -9.49 -4.68
CA TYR A 88 8.86 -8.39 -4.86
C TYR A 88 8.55 -8.18 -6.35
N ARG A 89 7.26 -8.08 -6.71
CA ARG A 89 6.82 -7.75 -8.08
C ARG A 89 6.11 -6.40 -8.19
N ASN A 90 6.14 -5.60 -7.13
CA ASN A 90 5.47 -4.30 -7.01
C ASN A 90 6.45 -3.12 -7.02
N GLY A 91 7.66 -3.32 -7.57
CA GLY A 91 8.74 -2.33 -7.55
C GLY A 91 9.49 -2.24 -6.22
N GLY A 92 9.12 -3.04 -5.22
CA GLY A 92 9.82 -3.12 -3.94
C GLY A 92 11.17 -3.83 -4.01
N GLY A 93 12.04 -3.54 -3.04
CA GLY A 93 13.34 -4.21 -2.90
C GLY A 93 13.89 -4.09 -1.49
N ILE A 94 14.89 -4.91 -1.17
CA ILE A 94 15.66 -4.84 0.06
C ILE A 94 17.08 -4.39 -0.27
N CYS A 95 17.64 -3.46 0.49
CA CYS A 95 19.03 -3.05 0.31
C CYS A 95 19.97 -4.13 0.87
N LYS A 96 20.98 -4.53 0.09
CA LYS A 96 21.98 -5.54 0.49
C LYS A 96 22.86 -5.10 1.66
N HIS A 97 23.07 -3.79 1.81
CA HIS A 97 23.95 -3.23 2.84
C HIS A 97 23.24 -2.93 4.16
N CYS A 98 22.18 -2.12 4.15
CA CYS A 98 21.47 -1.73 5.37
C CYS A 98 20.25 -2.60 5.71
N GLY A 99 19.85 -3.54 4.83
CA GLY A 99 18.70 -4.42 5.04
C GLY A 99 17.33 -3.74 5.03
N GLN A 100 17.27 -2.43 4.76
CA GLN A 100 16.02 -1.68 4.73
C GLN A 100 15.24 -1.93 3.44
N PHE A 101 13.92 -1.77 3.53
CA PHE A 101 13.01 -1.84 2.39
C PHE A 101 13.01 -0.55 1.59
N GLY A 102 12.97 -0.66 0.27
CA GLY A 102 12.74 0.44 -0.66
C GLY A 102 11.48 0.17 -1.47
N SER A 103 10.58 1.14 -1.54
CA SER A 103 9.40 1.17 -2.40
C SER A 103 9.76 1.80 -3.74
N LYS A 104 9.27 1.25 -4.86
CA LYS A 104 9.50 1.78 -6.21
C LYS A 104 10.98 1.95 -6.58
N VAL A 105 11.86 1.12 -6.02
CA VAL A 105 13.30 1.11 -6.33
C VAL A 105 13.62 0.33 -7.61
N PHE A 106 12.66 -0.45 -8.10
CA PHE A 106 12.69 -1.06 -9.42
C PHE A 106 11.53 -0.56 -10.27
N THR A 107 11.76 -0.41 -11.57
CA THR A 107 10.70 -0.19 -12.56
C THR A 107 10.08 -1.52 -13.00
N PRO A 108 8.88 -1.53 -13.62
CA PRO A 108 8.30 -2.77 -14.13
C PRO A 108 9.20 -3.46 -15.17
N GLU A 109 9.87 -2.70 -16.03
CA GLU A 109 10.78 -3.21 -17.07
C GLU A 109 11.98 -3.94 -16.47
N GLN A 110 12.57 -3.40 -15.40
CA GLN A 110 13.67 -4.05 -14.67
C GLN A 110 13.23 -5.39 -14.06
N LEU A 111 11.94 -5.52 -13.75
CA LEU A 111 11.33 -6.75 -13.22
C LEU A 111 10.74 -7.65 -14.33
N GLY A 112 10.83 -7.26 -15.60
CA GLY A 112 10.23 -7.99 -16.72
C GLY A 112 8.70 -8.04 -16.66
N LEU A 113 8.07 -7.02 -16.09
CA LEU A 113 6.62 -6.94 -15.91
C LEU A 113 5.98 -6.06 -16.98
N ALA A 114 5.10 -6.65 -17.77
CA ALA A 114 4.39 -5.98 -18.84
C ALA A 114 2.94 -6.47 -18.95
N CYS A 115 2.06 -5.62 -19.45
CA CYS A 115 0.70 -5.98 -19.76
C CYS A 115 0.68 -7.05 -20.86
N THR A 116 0.00 -8.18 -20.63
CA THR A 116 -0.10 -9.27 -21.60
C THR A 116 -0.94 -8.92 -22.83
N VAL A 117 -1.69 -7.81 -22.81
CA VAL A 117 -2.53 -7.36 -23.92
C VAL A 117 -1.80 -6.37 -24.83
N CYS A 118 -1.14 -5.36 -24.26
CA CYS A 118 -0.50 -4.27 -25.03
C CYS A 118 1.01 -4.15 -24.87
N GLY A 119 1.63 -4.95 -24.01
CA GLY A 119 3.08 -4.88 -23.73
C GLY A 119 3.51 -3.70 -22.86
N ALA A 120 2.59 -2.82 -22.45
CA ALA A 120 2.93 -1.67 -21.60
C ALA A 120 3.51 -2.13 -20.24
N PRO A 121 4.65 -1.57 -19.80
CA PRO A 121 5.23 -1.88 -18.50
C PRO A 121 4.26 -1.59 -17.35
N THR A 122 4.10 -2.53 -16.42
CA THR A 122 3.10 -2.39 -15.33
C THR A 122 3.42 -3.26 -14.12
N PHE A 123 3.19 -2.73 -12.91
CA PHE A 123 3.19 -3.53 -11.67
C PHE A 123 1.84 -4.22 -11.40
N HIS A 124 0.83 -3.93 -12.22
CA HIS A 124 -0.53 -4.41 -12.02
C HIS A 124 -0.63 -5.88 -12.45
N ILE A 125 -0.47 -6.76 -11.47
CA ILE A 125 -0.54 -8.22 -11.63
C ILE A 125 -1.92 -8.66 -11.19
N LEU A 126 -2.67 -9.27 -12.11
CA LEU A 126 -3.92 -9.93 -11.75
C LEU A 126 -3.59 -11.28 -11.13
N PHE A 127 -3.96 -11.44 -9.88
CA PHE A 127 -4.07 -12.76 -9.28
C PHE A 127 -5.43 -13.32 -9.70
N ASP A 128 -5.47 -14.11 -10.78
CA ASP A 128 -6.70 -14.80 -11.21
C ASP A 128 -7.22 -15.73 -10.09
N ASP A 129 -6.32 -16.30 -9.28
CA ASP A 129 -6.64 -17.00 -8.04
C ASP A 129 -5.38 -17.12 -7.16
N GLN A 130 -5.32 -16.44 -6.00
CA GLN A 130 -4.22 -16.61 -5.05
C GLN A 130 -4.10 -18.05 -4.51
N ARG A 131 -5.13 -18.89 -4.72
CA ARG A 131 -5.14 -20.30 -4.32
C ARG A 131 -4.54 -21.25 -5.38
N LYS A 132 -4.14 -20.75 -6.56
CA LYS A 132 -3.57 -21.55 -7.66
C LYS A 132 -2.21 -20.97 -8.11
N PRO A 133 -1.13 -21.27 -7.37
CA PRO A 133 0.20 -20.72 -7.65
C PRO A 133 0.83 -21.21 -8.96
N ASP A 134 0.22 -22.19 -9.62
CA ASP A 134 0.63 -22.84 -10.87
C ASP A 134 0.08 -22.18 -12.14
N VAL A 135 -0.88 -21.25 -12.02
CA VAL A 135 -1.40 -20.50 -13.17
C VAL A 135 -0.47 -19.32 -13.44
N GLU A 136 0.01 -19.23 -14.68
CA GLU A 136 0.82 -18.12 -15.18
C GLU A 136 0.15 -16.77 -14.81
N GLN A 137 0.82 -16.02 -13.93
CA GLN A 137 0.30 -14.75 -13.44
C GLN A 137 0.25 -13.73 -14.59
N LYS A 138 -0.95 -13.47 -15.10
CA LYS A 138 -1.17 -12.48 -16.16
C LYS A 138 -1.14 -11.08 -15.57
N SER A 139 -0.14 -10.28 -15.91
CA SER A 139 -0.14 -8.83 -15.66
C SER A 139 -0.97 -8.10 -16.71
N ARG A 140 -1.80 -7.14 -16.28
CA ARG A 140 -2.56 -6.26 -17.18
C ARG A 140 -2.33 -4.83 -16.73
N CYS A 141 -2.22 -3.85 -17.63
CA CYS A 141 -2.24 -2.46 -17.18
C CYS A 141 -3.66 -2.09 -16.74
N GLU A 142 -3.80 -0.97 -16.03
CA GLU A 142 -5.10 -0.47 -15.54
C GLU A 142 -6.15 -0.40 -16.67
N ALA A 143 -5.76 0.03 -17.87
CA ALA A 143 -6.63 0.07 -19.06
C ALA A 143 -7.13 -1.30 -19.57
N HIS A 144 -6.43 -2.39 -19.26
CA HIS A 144 -6.78 -3.75 -19.70
C HIS A 144 -7.27 -4.64 -18.56
N ASP A 145 -7.36 -4.12 -17.34
CA ASP A 145 -7.95 -4.82 -16.22
C ASP A 145 -9.47 -4.52 -16.13
N PRO A 146 -10.34 -5.50 -16.43
CA PRO A 146 -11.79 -5.31 -16.34
C PRO A 146 -12.28 -5.01 -14.91
N LYS A 147 -11.49 -5.34 -13.88
CA LYS A 147 -11.82 -5.04 -12.49
C LYS A 147 -11.38 -3.64 -12.06
N TRP A 148 -10.53 -2.96 -12.82
CA TRP A 148 -9.99 -1.67 -12.43
C TRP A 148 -11.06 -0.58 -12.25
N PRO A 149 -12.09 -0.46 -13.12
CA PRO A 149 -13.19 0.47 -12.89
C PRO A 149 -13.96 0.19 -11.59
N TYR A 150 -14.11 -1.07 -11.21
CA TYR A 150 -14.70 -1.46 -9.93
C TYR A 150 -13.81 -1.07 -8.73
N PHE A 151 -12.49 -1.20 -8.90
CA PHE A 151 -11.51 -0.77 -7.92
C PHE A 151 -11.62 0.74 -7.63
N ILE A 152 -11.58 1.56 -8.68
CA ILE A 152 -11.76 3.01 -8.58
C ILE A 152 -13.11 3.37 -7.95
N GLY A 153 -14.19 2.74 -8.44
CA GLY A 153 -15.54 2.96 -7.91
C GLY A 153 -15.63 2.68 -6.40
N HIS A 154 -15.07 1.56 -5.91
CA HIS A 154 -15.13 1.27 -4.48
C HIS A 154 -14.32 2.26 -3.65
N LEU A 155 -13.16 2.73 -4.13
CA LEU A 155 -12.32 3.69 -3.41
C LEU A 155 -13.04 5.04 -3.28
N LYS A 156 -13.70 5.49 -4.35
CA LYS A 156 -14.45 6.74 -4.35
C LYS A 156 -15.71 6.60 -3.48
N ALA A 157 -16.42 5.47 -3.55
CA ALA A 157 -17.59 5.19 -2.69
C ALA A 157 -17.23 5.06 -1.21
N MET A 158 -16.03 4.56 -0.87
CA MET A 158 -15.56 4.38 0.51
C MET A 158 -15.59 5.67 1.33
N ARG A 159 -15.37 6.82 0.68
CA ARG A 159 -15.36 8.14 1.35
C ARG A 159 -16.74 8.52 1.90
N ASN A 160 -17.81 8.09 1.24
CA ASN A 160 -19.18 8.47 1.58
C ASN A 160 -20.00 7.33 2.24
N ARG A 161 -19.47 6.09 2.24
CA ARG A 161 -20.20 4.87 2.65
C ARG A 161 -20.84 4.89 4.04
N ARG A 162 -20.35 5.74 4.95
CA ARG A 162 -20.85 5.85 6.33
C ARG A 162 -22.00 6.85 6.47
N ASN A 163 -22.10 7.78 5.52
CA ASN A 163 -23.03 8.91 5.59
C ASN A 163 -24.16 8.81 4.55
N ASP A 164 -24.03 7.89 3.58
CA ASP A 164 -25.00 7.65 2.52
C ASP A 164 -25.20 6.13 2.37
N GLU A 165 -26.42 5.67 2.63
CA GLU A 165 -26.81 4.25 2.57
C GLU A 165 -26.68 3.68 1.16
N THR A 166 -27.01 4.47 0.13
CA THR A 166 -26.85 4.06 -1.27
C THR A 166 -25.36 3.90 -1.59
N ALA A 167 -24.52 4.87 -1.20
CA ALA A 167 -23.08 4.76 -1.37
C ALA A 167 -22.50 3.56 -0.59
N GLY A 168 -23.03 3.26 0.59
CA GLY A 168 -22.65 2.09 1.39
C GLY A 168 -22.99 0.75 0.72
N ALA A 169 -24.20 0.64 0.15
CA ALA A 169 -24.61 -0.53 -0.61
C ALA A 169 -23.76 -0.72 -1.87
N MET A 170 -23.49 0.36 -2.61
CA MET A 170 -22.68 0.32 -3.83
C MET A 170 -21.21 0.05 -3.54
N TYR A 171 -20.64 0.65 -2.48
CA TYR A 171 -19.31 0.31 -1.97
C TYR A 171 -19.17 -1.22 -1.79
N THR A 172 -20.17 -1.85 -1.16
CA THR A 172 -20.15 -3.30 -0.91
C THR A 172 -20.17 -4.11 -2.19
N ARG A 173 -21.00 -3.72 -3.17
CA ARG A 173 -21.10 -4.40 -4.47
C ARG A 173 -19.81 -4.24 -5.29
N LEU A 174 -19.29 -3.03 -5.41
CA LEU A 174 -18.03 -2.72 -6.11
C LEU A 174 -16.84 -3.46 -5.48
N SER A 175 -16.76 -3.46 -4.14
CA SER A 175 -15.68 -4.17 -3.41
C SER A 175 -15.73 -5.68 -3.62
N LYS A 176 -16.90 -6.29 -3.81
CA LYS A 176 -17.02 -7.74 -4.11
C LYS A 176 -16.36 -8.10 -5.43
N VAL A 177 -16.57 -7.30 -6.46
CA VAL A 177 -15.95 -7.52 -7.78
C VAL A 177 -14.45 -7.25 -7.71
N ALA A 178 -14.06 -6.09 -7.15
CA ALA A 178 -12.66 -5.66 -7.11
C ALA A 178 -11.76 -6.56 -6.26
N ASN A 179 -12.19 -6.93 -5.05
CA ASN A 179 -11.32 -7.55 -4.05
C ASN A 179 -11.61 -9.03 -3.79
N TYR A 180 -12.81 -9.53 -4.13
CA TYR A 180 -13.26 -10.88 -3.73
C TYR A 180 -13.61 -11.79 -4.90
N GLY A 181 -13.30 -11.38 -6.13
CA GLY A 181 -13.49 -12.21 -7.32
C GLY A 181 -14.95 -12.54 -7.63
N ALA A 182 -15.89 -11.70 -7.17
CA ALA A 182 -17.29 -11.83 -7.57
C ALA A 182 -17.45 -11.56 -9.08
N VAL A 183 -18.53 -12.09 -9.65
CA VAL A 183 -18.93 -11.79 -11.03
C VAL A 183 -19.13 -10.28 -11.18
N GLU A 184 -18.79 -9.75 -12.35
CA GLU A 184 -19.00 -8.35 -12.71
C GLU A 184 -20.44 -7.90 -12.42
N ASP A 185 -20.56 -6.68 -11.91
CA ASP A 185 -21.84 -6.07 -11.55
C ASP A 185 -22.01 -4.76 -12.34
N PRO A 186 -22.51 -4.81 -13.59
CA PRO A 186 -22.65 -3.63 -14.44
C PRO A 186 -23.54 -2.55 -13.82
N GLY A 187 -24.52 -2.94 -13.00
CA GLY A 187 -25.40 -1.98 -12.32
C GLY A 187 -24.68 -1.16 -11.28
N ALA A 188 -23.80 -1.78 -10.49
CA ALA A 188 -22.96 -1.06 -9.52
C ALA A 188 -21.95 -0.15 -10.22
N LEU A 189 -21.37 -0.61 -11.33
CA LEU A 189 -20.40 0.19 -12.10
C LEU A 189 -21.07 1.39 -12.79
N ALA A 190 -22.25 1.20 -13.40
CA ALA A 190 -23.02 2.29 -14.01
C ALA A 190 -23.40 3.36 -12.96
N TRP A 191 -23.80 2.94 -11.76
CA TRP A 191 -24.03 3.88 -10.66
C TRP A 191 -22.76 4.66 -10.31
N ALA A 192 -21.59 4.01 -10.25
CA ALA A 192 -20.33 4.67 -9.94
C ALA A 192 -20.00 5.77 -10.96
N TYR A 193 -20.11 5.48 -12.27
CA TYR A 193 -19.91 6.48 -13.33
C TYR A 193 -20.88 7.66 -13.29
N ALA A 194 -22.11 7.44 -12.84
CA ALA A 194 -23.12 8.49 -12.75
C ALA A 194 -22.97 9.38 -11.50
N ASN A 195 -22.38 8.86 -10.42
CA ASN A 195 -22.44 9.51 -9.10
C ASN A 195 -21.07 9.82 -8.48
N LEU A 196 -19.98 9.30 -9.03
CA LEU A 196 -18.63 9.46 -8.50
C LEU A 196 -17.70 10.07 -9.55
N ASP A 197 -16.62 10.69 -9.07
CA ASP A 197 -15.50 11.07 -9.92
C ASP A 197 -14.72 9.83 -10.35
N MET A 198 -15.03 9.35 -11.56
CA MET A 198 -14.42 8.19 -12.20
C MET A 198 -13.37 8.58 -13.24
N SER A 199 -12.77 9.78 -13.14
CA SER A 199 -11.74 10.25 -14.09
C SER A 199 -10.50 9.34 -14.15
N ASP A 200 -10.19 8.64 -13.05
CA ASP A 200 -9.09 7.69 -12.93
C ASP A 200 -9.44 6.27 -13.45
N ALA A 201 -10.70 6.04 -13.85
CA ALA A 201 -11.12 4.78 -14.44
C ALA A 201 -11.08 4.88 -15.97
N PRO A 202 -10.40 3.94 -16.67
CA PRO A 202 -10.48 3.83 -18.10
C PRO A 202 -11.94 3.62 -18.46
N ARG A 203 -12.47 4.50 -19.32
CA ARG A 203 -13.78 4.30 -19.92
C ARG A 203 -13.65 3.08 -20.83
N ASP A 204 -14.71 2.27 -20.89
CA ASP A 204 -14.94 1.36 -22.02
C ASP A 204 -15.16 2.22 -23.28
N GLU A 205 -14.12 2.90 -23.74
CA GLU A 205 -14.02 3.24 -25.15
C GLU A 205 -13.68 1.90 -25.79
N THR A 206 -14.75 1.25 -26.27
CA THR A 206 -14.72 0.00 -27.02
C THR A 206 -13.57 0.03 -28.03
N PRO A 207 -12.82 -1.07 -28.24
CA PRO A 207 -11.75 -1.11 -29.23
C PRO A 207 -12.18 -0.60 -30.62
#